data_AF-A0A9X4AHD3-F1
#
_entry.id   AF-A0A9X4AHD3-F1
#
_cell.length_a   1.000
_cell.length_b   1.000
_cell.length_c   1.000
_cell.angle_alpha   90.00
_cell.angle_beta   90.00
_cell.angle_gamma   90.00
#
_symmetry.space_group_name_H-M   'P 1'
#
loop_
_entity.id
_entity.type
_entity.pdbx_description
1 polymer ?
#
loop_
_entity_poly.entity_id
_entity_poly.type
_entity_poly.pdbx_seq_one_letter_code
_entity_poly.pdbx_strand_id
1 'polypeptide(L)'
;MLFAENTPNNAGVKIYGDFMDFENLYESLHEVVGEEGDYPAYQGGQLRVLGVCYDIRHAIMGDREFHFVDNGLDQDKMRRTSMITSDKNLYMSFYVYWPEVLFVNMVLNDFTHIYAAQKTNKAYNRLTHKNTIWDSTIAQVRMFQAAIAKVIKSSVSESSYARVIGLMNSDYNDMAHFTTQYLDLLNIKFLKMDKEKRQKNITVMIKRLAEKGKEYQDVKREVEEAAREYKCSTEDIRLKVEYPEDIDW
;
A
#
# COMPACT_ATOMS: atom_id res chain seq x y z
N MET A 1 -11.60 -5.74 11.42
CA MET A 1 -11.44 -5.87 9.95
C MET A 1 -10.84 -4.57 9.43
N LEU A 2 -9.85 -4.65 8.53
CA LEU A 2 -9.25 -3.46 7.93
C LEU A 2 -10.19 -2.76 6.94
N PHE A 3 -10.24 -1.43 7.00
CA PHE A 3 -11.00 -0.57 6.10
C PHE A 3 -10.11 0.48 5.45
N ALA A 4 -10.59 1.00 4.33
CA ALA A 4 -9.95 2.11 3.62
C ALA A 4 -11.00 3.04 3.00
N GLU A 5 -10.68 4.33 2.94
CA GLU A 5 -11.49 5.35 2.25
C GLU A 5 -10.62 6.48 1.69
N ASN A 6 -11.15 7.26 0.75
CA ASN A 6 -10.47 8.47 0.29
C ASN A 6 -10.29 9.46 1.44
N THR A 7 -9.16 10.16 1.42
CA THR A 7 -9.00 11.36 2.24
C THR A 7 -9.92 12.48 1.73
N PRO A 8 -10.32 13.46 2.57
CA PRO A 8 -11.32 14.47 2.22
C PRO A 8 -11.06 15.21 0.90
N ASN A 9 -9.81 15.51 0.57
CA ASN A 9 -9.35 16.19 -0.64
C ASN A 9 -8.63 15.28 -1.63
N ASN A 10 -8.87 13.97 -1.52
CA ASN A 10 -8.36 12.94 -2.43
C ASN A 10 -6.83 12.98 -2.60
N ALA A 11 -6.05 13.46 -1.63
CA ALA A 11 -4.59 13.38 -1.67
C ALA A 11 -4.09 11.93 -1.54
N GLY A 12 -4.86 11.09 -0.85
CA GLY A 12 -4.51 9.71 -0.60
C GLY A 12 -5.67 8.89 -0.07
N VAL A 13 -5.31 7.87 0.69
CA VAL A 13 -6.22 6.89 1.28
C VAL A 13 -6.01 6.88 2.79
N LYS A 14 -7.11 6.98 3.53
CA LYS A 14 -7.16 6.68 4.97
C LYS A 14 -7.35 5.19 5.15
N ILE A 15 -6.42 4.56 5.84
CA ILE A 15 -6.49 3.15 6.26
C ILE A 15 -6.81 3.12 7.75
N TYR A 16 -7.74 2.27 8.15
CA TYR A 16 -8.20 2.22 9.54
C TYR A 16 -8.70 0.85 9.97
N GLY A 17 -8.58 0.57 11.27
CA GLY A 17 -8.94 -0.71 11.87
C GLY A 17 -8.75 -0.68 13.38
N ASP A 18 -9.05 -1.80 14.04
CA ASP A 18 -8.71 -1.96 15.45
C ASP A 18 -7.24 -2.37 15.63
N PHE A 19 -6.83 -2.54 16.90
CA PHE A 19 -5.46 -2.89 17.25
C PHE A 19 -5.03 -4.22 16.62
N MET A 20 -5.91 -5.23 16.65
CA MET A 20 -5.60 -6.56 16.12
C MET A 20 -5.52 -6.54 14.60
N ASP A 21 -6.33 -5.73 13.92
CA ASP A 21 -6.20 -5.55 12.47
C ASP A 21 -4.83 -5.01 12.08
N PHE A 22 -4.35 -3.98 12.80
CA PHE A 22 -3.08 -3.33 12.51
C PHE A 22 -1.87 -4.19 12.89
N GLU A 23 -1.90 -4.87 14.04
CA GLU A 23 -0.85 -5.83 14.42
C GLU A 23 -0.73 -6.95 13.38
N ASN A 24 -1.85 -7.59 13.01
CA ASN A 24 -1.83 -8.67 12.03
C ASN A 24 -1.33 -8.19 10.67
N LEU A 25 -1.72 -6.99 10.23
CA LEU A 25 -1.23 -6.40 8.99
C LEU A 25 0.27 -6.10 9.06
N TYR A 26 0.73 -5.49 10.15
CA TYR A 26 2.14 -5.16 10.36
C TYR A 26 3.03 -6.41 10.29
N GLU A 27 2.69 -7.45 11.05
CA GLU A 27 3.43 -8.72 11.05
C GLU A 27 3.42 -9.38 9.67
N SER A 28 2.26 -9.40 9.00
CA SER A 28 2.14 -10.03 7.69
C SER A 28 2.91 -9.29 6.59
N LEU A 29 2.94 -7.95 6.64
CA LEU A 29 3.73 -7.15 5.72
C LEU A 29 5.23 -7.36 5.97
N HIS A 30 5.67 -7.41 7.22
CA HIS A 30 7.07 -7.72 7.55
C HIS A 30 7.49 -9.10 7.06
N GLU A 31 6.64 -10.11 7.29
CA GLU A 31 6.95 -11.49 6.91
C GLU A 31 6.99 -11.68 5.38
N VAL A 32 6.05 -11.07 4.63
CA VAL A 32 5.98 -11.27 3.18
C VAL A 32 7.13 -10.60 2.43
N VAL A 33 7.64 -9.46 2.94
CA VAL A 33 8.74 -8.73 2.28
C VAL A 33 10.12 -9.30 2.60
N GLY A 34 10.23 -10.17 3.61
CA GLY A 34 11.49 -10.78 4.04
C GLY A 34 12.46 -9.78 4.68
N GLU A 35 13.67 -10.26 4.95
CA GLU A 35 14.72 -9.47 5.60
C GLU A 35 15.49 -8.60 4.59
N GLU A 36 16.24 -7.63 5.10
CA GLU A 36 17.09 -6.79 4.27
C GLU A 36 18.11 -7.63 3.48
N GLY A 37 18.12 -7.47 2.16
CA GLY A 37 19.06 -8.17 1.28
C GLY A 37 18.57 -9.53 0.75
N ASP A 38 17.44 -10.05 1.22
CA ASP A 38 16.87 -11.31 0.70
C ASP A 38 16.51 -11.21 -0.79
N TYR A 39 16.03 -10.04 -1.22
CA TYR A 39 15.56 -9.80 -2.59
C TYR A 39 16.17 -8.51 -3.17
N PRO A 40 17.43 -8.55 -3.64
CA PRO A 40 18.13 -7.34 -4.12
C PRO A 40 17.38 -6.61 -5.25
N ALA A 41 16.66 -7.34 -6.11
CA ALA A 41 15.86 -6.74 -7.17
C ALA A 41 14.64 -5.95 -6.64
N TYR A 42 14.16 -6.22 -5.43
CA TYR A 42 12.98 -5.60 -4.85
C TYR A 42 13.31 -4.66 -3.68
N GLN A 43 14.59 -4.32 -3.45
CA GLN A 43 15.01 -3.52 -2.30
C GLN A 43 14.25 -2.21 -2.17
N GLY A 44 14.13 -1.43 -3.26
CA GLY A 44 13.33 -0.20 -3.25
C GLY A 44 11.86 -0.46 -2.89
N GLY A 45 11.27 -1.53 -3.44
CA GLY A 45 9.92 -1.95 -3.12
C GLY A 45 9.72 -2.33 -1.65
N GLN A 46 10.65 -3.11 -1.09
CA GLN A 46 10.69 -3.50 0.33
C GLN A 46 10.69 -2.25 1.22
N LEU A 47 11.54 -1.26 0.93
CA LEU A 47 11.61 -0.01 1.69
C LEU A 47 10.28 0.76 1.68
N ARG A 48 9.55 0.81 0.56
CA ARG A 48 8.24 1.47 0.50
C ARG A 48 7.17 0.74 1.32
N VAL A 49 7.17 -0.59 1.31
CA VAL A 49 6.27 -1.38 2.17
C VAL A 49 6.61 -1.17 3.65
N LEU A 50 7.90 -1.16 4.01
CA LEU A 50 8.34 -0.88 5.38
C LEU A 50 8.00 0.54 5.83
N GLY A 51 7.94 1.51 4.91
CA GLY A 51 7.37 2.84 5.17
C GLY A 51 5.90 2.79 5.61
N VAL A 52 5.09 1.93 4.99
CA VAL A 52 3.70 1.70 5.46
C VAL A 52 3.69 1.02 6.84
N CYS A 53 4.59 0.06 7.09
CA CYS A 53 4.73 -0.56 8.42
C CYS A 53 5.10 0.46 9.50
N TYR A 54 5.91 1.47 9.16
CA TYR A 54 6.23 2.56 10.05
C TYR A 54 4.98 3.37 10.44
N ASP A 55 4.13 3.73 9.48
CA ASP A 55 2.87 4.44 9.76
C ASP A 55 1.88 3.59 10.56
N ILE A 56 1.79 2.28 10.29
CA ILE A 56 0.98 1.36 11.09
C ILE A 56 1.42 1.38 12.56
N ARG A 57 2.74 1.27 12.81
CA ARG A 57 3.29 1.29 14.16
C ARG A 57 2.98 2.61 14.88
N HIS A 58 3.13 3.74 14.21
CA HIS A 58 2.78 5.04 14.78
C HIS A 58 1.29 5.18 15.06
N ALA A 59 0.43 4.59 14.23
CA ALA A 59 -1.01 4.57 14.49
C ALA A 59 -1.35 3.74 15.73
N ILE A 60 -0.69 2.58 15.91
CA ILE A 60 -0.82 1.75 17.11
C ILE A 60 -0.33 2.49 18.37
N MET A 61 0.75 3.26 18.26
CA MET A 61 1.31 4.06 19.37
C MET A 61 0.43 5.26 19.74
N GLY A 62 -0.59 5.59 18.95
CA GLY A 62 -1.45 6.75 19.17
C GLY A 62 -0.88 8.07 18.61
N ASP A 63 0.17 8.01 17.78
CA ASP A 63 0.78 9.17 17.12
C ASP A 63 0.09 9.55 15.79
N ARG A 64 -1.09 8.97 15.56
CA ARG A 64 -1.95 9.21 14.39
C ARG A 64 -3.41 9.31 14.82
N GLU A 65 -4.29 9.47 13.85
CA GLU A 65 -5.72 9.68 14.04
C GLU A 65 -6.42 8.44 14.62
N PHE A 66 -7.44 8.67 15.46
CA PHE A 66 -8.35 7.62 15.94
C PHE A 66 -9.79 8.10 15.94
N HIS A 67 -10.73 7.17 15.84
CA HIS A 67 -12.16 7.47 15.90
C HIS A 67 -12.94 6.32 16.52
N PHE A 68 -14.11 6.65 17.07
CA PHE A 68 -15.00 5.65 17.66
C PHE A 68 -15.98 5.12 16.61
N VAL A 69 -16.15 3.80 16.59
CA VAL A 69 -17.07 3.09 15.70
C VAL A 69 -18.04 2.27 16.53
N ASP A 70 -19.33 2.35 16.23
CA ASP A 70 -20.35 1.57 16.93
C ASP A 70 -20.09 0.07 16.77
N ASN A 71 -20.06 -0.66 17.89
CA ASN A 71 -19.74 -2.09 17.91
C ASN A 71 -20.99 -2.99 17.85
N GLY A 72 -22.17 -2.37 17.74
CA GLY A 72 -23.45 -3.07 17.68
C GLY A 72 -23.97 -3.58 19.03
N LEU A 73 -23.30 -3.29 20.15
CA LEU A 73 -23.84 -3.51 21.49
C LEU A 73 -24.81 -2.37 21.84
N ASP A 74 -26.10 -2.65 21.69
CA ASP A 74 -27.16 -1.77 22.20
C ASP A 74 -27.48 -2.06 23.67
N GLN A 75 -28.24 -1.16 24.30
CA GLN A 75 -28.62 -1.30 25.71
C GLN A 75 -29.40 -2.59 26.00
N ASP A 76 -30.19 -3.08 25.05
CA ASP A 76 -30.98 -4.30 25.24
C ASP A 76 -30.11 -5.56 25.18
N LYS A 77 -29.09 -5.59 24.32
CA LYS A 77 -28.08 -6.65 24.30
C LYS A 77 -27.28 -6.64 25.60
N MET A 78 -26.83 -5.48 26.06
CA MET A 78 -26.09 -5.35 27.32
C MET A 78 -26.90 -5.83 28.52
N ARG A 79 -28.18 -5.45 28.61
CA ARG A 79 -29.10 -5.94 29.66
C ARG A 79 -29.28 -7.45 29.60
N ARG A 80 -29.50 -8.02 28.40
CA ARG A 80 -29.66 -9.47 28.21
C ARG A 80 -28.41 -10.27 28.56
N THR A 81 -27.22 -9.75 28.24
CA THR A 81 -25.95 -10.41 28.56
C THR A 81 -25.42 -10.08 29.95
N SER A 82 -26.10 -9.23 30.72
CA SER A 82 -25.65 -8.72 32.02
C SER A 82 -24.23 -8.12 31.97
N MET A 83 -23.87 -7.48 30.85
CA MET A 83 -22.57 -6.83 30.65
C MET A 83 -22.74 -5.31 30.68
N ILE A 84 -21.84 -4.62 31.38
CA ILE A 84 -21.72 -3.16 31.35
C ILE A 84 -20.41 -2.85 30.61
N THR A 85 -20.50 -2.38 29.37
CA THR A 85 -19.35 -2.09 28.49
C THR A 85 -19.67 -0.96 27.53
N SER A 86 -18.67 -0.51 26.76
CA SER A 86 -18.82 0.50 25.71
C SER A 86 -19.63 -0.05 24.52
N ASP A 87 -20.51 0.78 23.96
CA ASP A 87 -21.21 0.53 22.69
C ASP A 87 -20.35 0.89 21.46
N LYS A 88 -19.11 1.33 21.69
CA LYS A 88 -18.15 1.74 20.67
C LYS A 88 -16.79 1.06 20.82
N ASN A 89 -16.19 0.76 19.69
CA ASN A 89 -14.79 0.35 19.54
C ASN A 89 -13.94 1.56 19.14
N LEU A 90 -12.68 1.55 19.55
CA LEU A 90 -11.68 2.53 19.13
C LEU A 90 -10.95 2.01 17.89
N TYR A 91 -11.02 2.76 16.79
CA TYR A 91 -10.29 2.46 15.56
C TYR A 91 -9.16 3.47 15.37
N MET A 92 -7.96 2.97 15.08
CA MET A 92 -6.80 3.78 14.70
C MET A 92 -6.77 3.96 13.19
N SER A 93 -6.09 5.00 12.73
CA SER A 93 -6.01 5.32 11.32
C SER A 93 -4.74 6.08 10.95
N PHE A 94 -4.31 5.92 9.72
CA PHE A 94 -3.21 6.67 9.11
C PHE A 94 -3.53 6.95 7.64
N TYR A 95 -2.79 7.89 7.05
CA TYR A 95 -2.98 8.31 5.67
C TYR A 95 -1.78 7.92 4.81
N VAL A 96 -2.03 7.47 3.58
CA VAL A 96 -0.99 7.14 2.60
C VAL A 96 -1.34 7.82 1.28
N TYR A 97 -0.35 8.42 0.60
CA TYR A 97 -0.58 9.09 -0.68
C TYR A 97 -1.12 8.13 -1.74
N TRP A 98 -1.90 8.67 -2.68
CA TRP A 98 -2.48 7.86 -3.75
C TRP A 98 -1.43 7.12 -4.60
N PRO A 99 -0.39 7.78 -5.16
CA PRO A 99 0.62 7.05 -5.92
C PRO A 99 1.36 6.02 -5.06
N GLU A 100 1.67 6.36 -3.80
CA GLU A 100 2.32 5.47 -2.84
C GLU A 100 1.54 4.18 -2.60
N VAL A 101 0.26 4.30 -2.22
CA VAL A 101 -0.56 3.12 -1.89
C VAL A 101 -0.81 2.25 -3.12
N LEU A 102 -0.88 2.85 -4.32
CA LEU A 102 -1.01 2.11 -5.57
C LEU A 102 0.26 1.31 -5.86
N PHE A 103 1.44 1.91 -5.69
CA PHE A 103 2.72 1.22 -5.86
C PHE A 103 2.88 0.09 -4.84
N VAL A 104 2.60 0.35 -3.56
CA VAL A 104 2.64 -0.66 -2.49
C VAL A 104 1.69 -1.82 -2.81
N ASN A 105 0.49 -1.53 -3.33
CA ASN A 105 -0.46 -2.56 -3.74
C ASN A 105 0.11 -3.47 -4.85
N MET A 106 0.78 -2.89 -5.84
CA MET A 106 1.39 -3.62 -6.96
C MET A 106 2.59 -4.45 -6.50
N VAL A 107 3.53 -3.89 -5.73
CA VAL A 107 4.72 -4.63 -5.28
C VAL A 107 4.38 -5.77 -4.31
N LEU A 108 3.30 -5.63 -3.54
CA LEU A 108 2.81 -6.71 -2.69
C LEU A 108 2.31 -7.92 -3.50
N ASN A 109 1.91 -7.75 -4.77
CA ASN A 109 1.66 -8.90 -5.64
C ASN A 109 2.93 -9.74 -5.79
N ASP A 110 4.05 -9.10 -6.12
CA ASP A 110 5.33 -9.79 -6.33
C ASP A 110 5.81 -10.44 -5.03
N PHE A 111 5.78 -9.73 -3.91
CA PHE A 111 6.18 -10.28 -2.61
C PHE A 111 5.33 -11.49 -2.21
N THR A 112 4.01 -11.47 -2.41
CA THR A 112 3.18 -12.65 -2.13
C THR A 112 3.55 -13.86 -3.01
N HIS A 113 3.93 -13.63 -4.27
CA HIS A 113 4.40 -14.68 -5.17
C HIS A 113 5.78 -15.23 -4.77
N ILE A 114 6.69 -14.36 -4.32
CA ILE A 114 8.03 -14.72 -3.84
C ILE A 114 7.91 -15.56 -2.56
N TYR A 115 7.19 -15.05 -1.57
CA TYR A 115 6.91 -15.74 -0.31
C TYR A 115 6.25 -17.11 -0.53
N ALA A 116 5.23 -17.18 -1.39
CA ALA A 116 4.59 -18.45 -1.73
C ALA A 116 5.54 -19.41 -2.47
N ALA A 117 6.47 -18.91 -3.29
CA ALA A 117 7.45 -19.75 -3.98
C ALA A 117 8.39 -20.46 -2.99
N GLN A 118 8.80 -19.80 -1.92
CA GLN A 118 9.64 -20.36 -0.87
C GLN A 118 8.92 -21.50 -0.14
N LYS A 119 7.64 -21.30 0.22
CA LYS A 119 6.84 -22.31 0.95
C LYS A 119 6.39 -23.52 0.11
N THR A 120 6.46 -23.41 -1.20
CA THR A 120 5.93 -24.43 -2.14
C THR A 120 7.01 -25.12 -2.96
N ASN A 121 8.29 -24.83 -2.67
CA ASN A 121 9.43 -25.30 -3.47
C ASN A 121 9.25 -25.00 -4.97
N LYS A 122 8.83 -23.75 -5.28
CA LYS A 122 8.63 -23.23 -6.65
C LYS A 122 7.58 -24.01 -7.47
N ALA A 123 6.55 -24.56 -6.83
CA ALA A 123 5.40 -25.12 -7.54
C ALA A 123 4.82 -24.11 -8.56
N TYR A 124 4.12 -24.58 -9.59
CA TYR A 124 3.48 -23.69 -10.57
C TYR A 124 2.29 -22.92 -9.94
N ASN A 125 1.38 -23.64 -9.28
CA ASN A 125 0.19 -23.09 -8.62
C ASN A 125 0.51 -22.59 -7.20
N ARG A 126 1.43 -21.63 -7.06
CA ARG A 126 2.00 -21.22 -5.76
C ARG A 126 0.99 -20.69 -4.77
N LEU A 127 0.03 -19.87 -5.21
CA LEU A 127 -0.96 -19.25 -4.31
C LEU A 127 -2.11 -20.21 -3.93
N THR A 128 -2.34 -21.25 -4.73
CA THR A 128 -3.39 -22.26 -4.49
C THR A 128 -2.83 -23.61 -4.07
N HIS A 129 -1.54 -23.66 -3.75
CA HIS A 129 -0.89 -24.86 -3.23
C HIS A 129 -1.36 -25.15 -1.80
N LYS A 130 -1.41 -26.43 -1.40
CA LYS A 130 -1.86 -26.85 -0.07
C LYS A 130 -1.14 -26.18 1.12
N ASN A 131 0.09 -25.69 0.91
CA ASN A 131 0.89 -25.02 1.94
C ASN A 131 0.60 -23.51 2.07
N THR A 132 -0.11 -22.92 1.11
CA THR A 132 -0.26 -21.46 0.95
C THR A 132 -1.70 -21.02 0.77
N ILE A 133 -2.61 -21.92 0.37
CA ILE A 133 -4.01 -21.60 0.08
C ILE A 133 -4.77 -21.01 1.28
N TRP A 134 -4.35 -21.31 2.51
CA TRP A 134 -4.90 -20.76 3.75
C TRP A 134 -3.83 -20.07 4.60
N ASP A 135 -2.75 -19.62 3.98
CA ASP A 135 -1.69 -18.90 4.66
C ASP A 135 -2.21 -17.54 5.15
N SER A 136 -2.13 -17.32 6.45
CA SER A 136 -2.67 -16.12 7.10
C SER A 136 -1.96 -14.86 6.63
N THR A 137 -0.66 -14.93 6.38
CA THR A 137 0.18 -13.81 5.94
C THR A 137 -0.24 -13.35 4.55
N ILE A 138 -0.41 -14.29 3.61
CA ILE A 138 -0.97 -13.99 2.28
C ILE A 138 -2.40 -13.43 2.41
N ALA A 139 -3.23 -14.03 3.26
CA ALA A 139 -4.61 -13.58 3.44
C ALA A 139 -4.69 -12.14 3.95
N GLN A 140 -3.87 -11.75 4.93
CA GLN A 140 -3.85 -10.38 5.46
C GLN A 140 -3.36 -9.37 4.44
N VAL A 141 -2.32 -9.70 3.66
CA VAL A 141 -1.88 -8.84 2.53
C VAL A 141 -3.01 -8.66 1.52
N ARG A 142 -3.74 -9.74 1.19
CA ARG A 142 -4.88 -9.67 0.27
C ARG A 142 -6.05 -8.87 0.85
N MET A 143 -6.28 -8.93 2.16
CA MET A 143 -7.28 -8.10 2.84
C MET A 143 -6.93 -6.60 2.73
N PHE A 144 -5.67 -6.23 2.95
CA PHE A 144 -5.18 -4.88 2.71
C PHE A 144 -5.41 -4.46 1.25
N GLN A 145 -4.98 -5.28 0.29
CA GLN A 145 -5.14 -4.96 -1.12
C GLN A 145 -6.61 -4.84 -1.55
N ALA A 146 -7.49 -5.68 -1.00
CA ALA A 146 -8.93 -5.62 -1.24
C ALA A 146 -9.57 -4.35 -0.68
N ALA A 147 -9.14 -3.89 0.50
CA ALA A 147 -9.59 -2.62 1.07
C ALA A 147 -9.24 -1.44 0.13
N ILE A 148 -8.02 -1.40 -0.40
CA ILE A 148 -7.60 -0.38 -1.38
C ILE A 148 -8.38 -0.52 -2.71
N ALA A 149 -8.54 -1.74 -3.22
CA ALA A 149 -9.31 -1.98 -4.44
C ALA A 149 -10.77 -1.49 -4.33
N LYS A 150 -11.39 -1.62 -3.14
CA LYS A 150 -12.72 -1.08 -2.87
C LYS A 150 -12.75 0.46 -3.00
N VAL A 151 -11.71 1.16 -2.52
CA VAL A 151 -11.57 2.62 -2.68
C VAL A 151 -11.35 2.99 -4.14
N ILE A 152 -10.51 2.24 -4.88
CA ILE A 152 -10.34 2.48 -6.32
C ILE A 152 -11.68 2.36 -7.03
N LYS A 153 -12.47 1.30 -6.73
CA LYS A 153 -13.78 1.06 -7.33
C LYS A 153 -14.77 2.20 -7.14
N SER A 154 -14.78 2.83 -5.95
CA SER A 154 -15.66 3.98 -5.70
C SER A 154 -15.12 5.30 -6.26
N SER A 155 -13.82 5.35 -6.61
CA SER A 155 -13.15 6.57 -7.08
C SER A 155 -13.16 6.75 -8.60
N VAL A 156 -13.32 5.66 -9.36
CA VAL A 156 -13.24 5.66 -10.83
C VAL A 156 -14.51 5.10 -11.47
N SER A 157 -14.72 5.36 -12.77
CA SER A 157 -15.86 4.76 -13.49
C SER A 157 -15.73 3.24 -13.54
N GLU A 158 -16.85 2.52 -13.59
CA GLU A 158 -16.85 1.04 -13.67
C GLU A 158 -16.05 0.52 -14.88
N SER A 159 -16.18 1.19 -16.03
CA SER A 159 -15.39 0.89 -17.23
C SER A 159 -13.89 1.13 -17.08
N SER A 160 -13.49 2.04 -16.19
CA SER A 160 -12.08 2.29 -15.87
C SER A 160 -11.57 1.31 -14.82
N TYR A 161 -12.41 0.91 -13.87
CA TYR A 161 -12.06 -0.01 -12.79
C TYR A 161 -11.52 -1.34 -13.31
N ALA A 162 -12.26 -2.01 -14.19
CA ALA A 162 -11.82 -3.30 -14.75
C ALA A 162 -10.47 -3.19 -15.48
N ARG A 163 -10.26 -2.09 -16.23
CA ARG A 163 -9.02 -1.83 -16.94
C ARG A 163 -7.84 -1.62 -15.99
N VAL A 164 -8.01 -0.80 -14.95
CA VAL A 164 -6.91 -0.48 -14.04
C VAL A 164 -6.58 -1.65 -13.12
N ILE A 165 -7.56 -2.43 -12.67
CA ILE A 165 -7.31 -3.65 -11.89
C ILE A 165 -6.58 -4.69 -12.75
N GLY A 166 -6.99 -4.87 -14.00
CA GLY A 166 -6.27 -5.73 -14.94
C GLY A 166 -4.82 -5.28 -15.16
N LEU A 167 -4.59 -3.97 -15.22
CA LEU A 167 -3.25 -3.42 -15.32
C LEU A 167 -2.43 -3.69 -14.04
N MET A 168 -2.93 -3.36 -12.86
CA MET A 168 -2.21 -3.56 -11.59
C MET A 168 -1.83 -5.02 -11.30
N ASN A 169 -2.55 -5.98 -11.88
CA ASN A 169 -2.35 -7.43 -11.66
C ASN A 169 -1.88 -8.16 -12.92
N SER A 170 -1.36 -7.45 -13.92
CA SER A 170 -0.83 -8.07 -15.12
C SER A 170 0.51 -8.76 -14.84
N ASP A 171 0.70 -9.98 -15.35
CA ASP A 171 1.97 -10.71 -15.26
C ASP A 171 3.17 -9.96 -15.88
N TYR A 172 2.92 -8.93 -16.71
CA TYR A 172 3.95 -8.09 -17.30
C TYR A 172 4.39 -6.92 -16.41
N ASN A 173 3.71 -6.70 -15.28
CA ASN A 173 3.96 -5.58 -14.37
C ASN A 173 4.73 -6.01 -13.12
N ASP A 174 5.90 -6.60 -13.35
CA ASP A 174 6.87 -6.88 -12.29
C ASP A 174 7.45 -5.56 -11.74
N MET A 175 7.47 -5.40 -10.42
CA MET A 175 8.05 -4.26 -9.71
C MET A 175 9.55 -4.44 -9.40
N ALA A 176 10.18 -5.53 -9.85
CA ALA A 176 11.62 -5.70 -9.78
C ALA A 176 12.36 -4.53 -10.44
N HIS A 177 13.42 -4.07 -9.78
CA HIS A 177 14.30 -2.97 -10.18
C HIS A 177 13.55 -1.66 -10.47
N PHE A 178 12.42 -1.44 -9.80
CA PHE A 178 11.67 -0.20 -9.93
C PHE A 178 12.44 0.97 -9.29
N THR A 179 12.65 2.05 -10.05
CA THR A 179 13.28 3.28 -9.55
C THR A 179 12.30 4.06 -8.66
N THR A 180 12.40 3.88 -7.34
CA THR A 180 11.47 4.45 -6.35
C THR A 180 11.48 5.97 -6.30
N GLN A 181 12.55 6.63 -6.72
CA GLN A 181 12.62 8.08 -6.86
C GLN A 181 11.55 8.64 -7.82
N TYR A 182 11.15 7.86 -8.83
CA TYR A 182 10.04 8.25 -9.69
C TYR A 182 8.70 8.28 -8.94
N LEU A 183 8.51 7.40 -7.96
CA LEU A 183 7.33 7.42 -7.10
C LEU A 183 7.27 8.71 -6.28
N ASP A 184 8.41 9.20 -5.77
CA ASP A 184 8.46 10.49 -5.07
C ASP A 184 8.05 11.66 -5.97
N LEU A 185 8.51 11.65 -7.23
CA LEU A 185 8.06 12.63 -8.23
C LEU A 185 6.56 12.55 -8.49
N LEU A 186 5.99 11.34 -8.55
CA LEU A 186 4.55 11.14 -8.72
C LEU A 186 3.77 11.64 -7.50
N ASN A 187 4.20 11.32 -6.27
CA ASN A 187 3.59 11.81 -5.04
C ASN A 187 3.56 13.35 -5.04
N ILE A 188 4.70 14.00 -5.26
CA ILE A 188 4.79 15.47 -5.28
C ILE A 188 3.94 16.08 -6.38
N LYS A 189 3.93 15.49 -7.59
CA LYS A 189 3.09 15.96 -8.70
C LYS A 189 1.61 15.83 -8.37
N PHE A 190 1.22 14.76 -7.71
CA PHE A 190 -0.17 14.49 -7.33
C PHE A 190 -0.63 15.45 -6.22
N LEU A 191 0.21 15.69 -5.22
CA LEU A 191 -0.08 16.62 -4.12
C LEU A 191 -0.27 18.07 -4.59
N LYS A 192 0.43 18.49 -5.66
CA LYS A 192 0.25 19.83 -6.27
C LYS A 192 -1.07 20.00 -7.01
N MET A 193 -1.83 18.93 -7.25
CA MET A 193 -3.14 19.00 -7.91
C MET A 193 -4.24 19.39 -6.91
N ASP A 194 -5.29 20.03 -7.40
CA ASP A 194 -6.53 20.22 -6.64
C ASP A 194 -7.34 18.91 -6.54
N LYS A 195 -8.32 18.89 -5.62
CA LYS A 195 -9.18 17.73 -5.33
C LYS A 195 -9.80 17.07 -6.57
N GLU A 196 -10.31 17.87 -7.51
CA GLU A 196 -10.97 17.35 -8.71
C GLU A 196 -9.96 16.73 -9.68
N LYS A 197 -8.81 17.38 -9.86
CA LYS A 197 -7.73 16.84 -10.71
C LYS A 197 -7.15 15.57 -10.11
N ARG A 198 -6.95 15.50 -8.79
CA ARG A 198 -6.49 14.28 -8.10
C ARG A 198 -7.39 13.10 -8.43
N GLN A 199 -8.70 13.26 -8.25
CA GLN A 199 -9.68 12.20 -8.55
C GLN A 199 -9.59 11.71 -10.00
N LYS A 200 -9.52 12.64 -10.97
CA LYS A 200 -9.40 12.29 -12.40
C LYS A 200 -8.05 11.63 -12.76
N ASN A 201 -7.02 11.85 -11.94
CA ASN A 201 -5.66 11.37 -12.20
C ASN A 201 -5.31 10.06 -11.50
N ILE A 202 -6.16 9.48 -10.66
CA ILE A 202 -5.89 8.17 -10.02
C ILE A 202 -5.57 7.10 -11.07
N THR A 203 -6.38 7.00 -12.13
CA THR A 203 -6.15 6.04 -13.22
C THR A 203 -4.87 6.33 -14.01
N VAL A 204 -4.49 7.61 -14.12
CA VAL A 204 -3.25 8.04 -14.76
C VAL A 204 -2.04 7.62 -13.92
N MET A 205 -2.11 7.72 -12.59
CA MET A 205 -1.03 7.28 -11.69
C MET A 205 -0.81 5.77 -11.81
N ILE A 206 -1.89 4.98 -11.81
CA ILE A 206 -1.81 3.52 -12.03
C ILE A 206 -1.11 3.22 -13.36
N LYS A 207 -1.53 3.89 -14.44
CA LYS A 207 -0.95 3.72 -15.77
C LYS A 207 0.54 4.04 -15.79
N ARG A 208 0.95 5.14 -15.14
CA ARG A 208 2.36 5.56 -15.06
C ARG A 208 3.23 4.58 -14.29
N LEU A 209 2.72 4.02 -13.18
CA LEU A 209 3.43 3.03 -12.38
C LEU A 209 3.60 1.71 -13.13
N ALA A 210 2.55 1.25 -13.80
CA ALA A 210 2.55 0.01 -14.55
C ALA A 210 3.38 0.08 -15.84
N GLU A 211 3.10 1.03 -16.72
CA GLU A 211 3.68 1.06 -18.07
C GLU A 211 5.12 1.56 -18.10
N LYS A 212 5.58 2.26 -17.05
CA LYS A 212 6.97 2.73 -16.93
C LYS A 212 7.44 3.47 -18.19
N GLY A 213 6.60 4.38 -18.68
CA GLY A 213 6.80 5.11 -19.93
C GLY A 213 8.02 6.05 -19.91
N LYS A 214 8.13 6.91 -20.93
CA LYS A 214 9.32 7.76 -21.16
C LYS A 214 9.80 8.52 -19.91
N GLU A 215 8.86 9.12 -19.17
CA GLU A 215 9.18 9.89 -17.95
C GLU A 215 9.89 9.02 -16.88
N TYR A 216 9.42 7.80 -16.67
CA TYR A 216 10.07 6.84 -15.78
C TYR A 216 11.46 6.45 -16.29
N GLN A 217 11.59 6.16 -17.59
CA GLN A 217 12.87 5.75 -18.18
C GLN A 217 13.93 6.85 -18.11
N ASP A 218 13.52 8.12 -18.27
CA ASP A 218 14.41 9.26 -18.12
C ASP A 218 14.90 9.38 -16.67
N VAL A 219 14.01 9.29 -15.68
CA VAL A 219 14.38 9.31 -14.26
C VAL A 219 15.27 8.12 -13.88
N LYS A 220 14.93 6.92 -14.36
CA LYS A 220 15.75 5.71 -14.16
C LYS A 220 17.18 5.92 -14.65
N ARG A 221 17.34 6.43 -15.87
CA ARG A 221 18.66 6.70 -16.46
C ARG A 221 19.45 7.69 -15.61
N GLU A 222 18.83 8.80 -15.18
CA GLU A 222 19.47 9.81 -14.35
C GLU A 222 19.92 9.25 -12.98
N VAL A 223 19.06 8.44 -12.34
CA VAL A 223 19.39 7.79 -11.07
C VAL A 223 20.53 6.78 -11.23
N GLU A 224 20.52 5.98 -12.29
CA GLU A 224 21.60 5.01 -12.59
C GLU A 224 22.92 5.70 -12.98
N GLU A 225 22.87 6.85 -13.66
CA GLU A 225 24.04 7.69 -13.92
C GLU A 225 24.63 8.25 -12.63
N ALA A 226 23.78 8.83 -11.77
CA ALA A 226 24.20 9.35 -10.48
C ALA A 226 24.78 8.24 -9.57
N ALA A 227 24.11 7.09 -9.47
CA ALA A 227 24.59 5.96 -8.68
C ALA A 227 25.99 5.48 -9.13
N ARG A 228 26.25 5.48 -10.46
CA ARG A 228 27.57 5.16 -11.01
C ARG A 228 28.61 6.22 -10.69
N GLU A 229 28.26 7.50 -10.78
CA GLU A 229 29.15 8.62 -10.46
C GLU A 229 29.56 8.61 -8.97
N TYR A 230 28.59 8.42 -8.08
CA TYR A 230 28.79 8.41 -6.63
C TYR A 230 29.18 7.05 -6.05
N LYS A 231 29.19 5.98 -6.87
CA LYS A 231 29.53 4.60 -6.49
C LYS A 231 28.70 4.08 -5.30
N CYS A 232 27.40 4.33 -5.33
CA CYS A 232 26.44 3.87 -4.30
C CYS A 232 25.31 3.06 -4.92
N SER A 233 24.39 2.55 -4.10
CA SER A 233 23.16 1.92 -4.61
C SER A 233 22.27 2.96 -5.28
N THR A 234 21.43 2.53 -6.22
CA THR A 234 20.36 3.38 -6.76
C THR A 234 19.39 3.81 -5.67
N GLU A 235 19.20 3.00 -4.62
CA GLU A 235 18.34 3.34 -3.49
C GLU A 235 18.92 4.45 -2.59
N ASP A 236 20.24 4.67 -2.64
CA ASP A 236 20.90 5.74 -1.87
C ASP A 236 20.78 7.11 -2.54
N ILE A 237 20.40 7.15 -3.82
CA ILE A 237 20.25 8.40 -4.58
C ILE A 237 18.98 9.12 -4.13
N ARG A 238 19.16 10.31 -3.57
CA ARG A 238 18.06 11.19 -3.17
C ARG A 238 17.84 12.29 -4.20
N LEU A 239 16.59 12.45 -4.63
CA LEU A 239 16.20 13.59 -5.46
C LEU A 239 16.17 14.86 -4.62
N LYS A 240 16.57 15.98 -5.21
CA LYS A 240 16.43 17.31 -4.60
C LYS A 240 15.02 17.85 -4.81
N VAL A 241 14.04 17.15 -4.26
CA VAL A 241 12.62 17.51 -4.27
C VAL A 241 12.08 17.46 -2.86
N GLU A 242 11.29 18.46 -2.50
CA GLU A 242 10.70 18.58 -1.17
C GLU A 242 9.21 18.28 -1.23
N TYR A 243 8.76 17.46 -0.29
CA TYR A 243 7.34 17.28 -0.04
C TYR A 243 6.78 18.56 0.63
N PRO A 244 5.50 18.90 0.40
CA PRO A 244 4.86 19.98 1.16
C PRO A 244 4.92 19.71 2.66
N GLU A 245 5.16 20.74 3.47
CA GLU A 245 5.14 20.63 4.93
C GLU A 245 3.75 20.22 5.44
N ASP A 246 2.72 20.86 4.89
CA ASP A 246 1.32 20.55 5.18
C ASP A 246 0.67 19.83 4.00
N ILE A 247 0.03 18.70 4.30
CA ILE A 247 -0.72 17.93 3.32
C ILE A 247 -2.20 18.26 3.42
N ASP A 248 -2.76 18.76 2.32
CA ASP A 248 -4.20 18.94 2.16
C ASP A 248 -4.87 17.60 1.83
N TRP A 249 -5.12 16.80 2.88
CA TRP A 249 -5.63 15.42 2.81
C TRP A 249 -6.99 15.31 2.15
#